data_AF-A0A662IM06-F1
#
_entry.id   AF-A0A662IM06-F1
#
_cell.length_a   1.000
_cell.length_b   1.000
_cell.length_c   1.000
_cell.angle_alpha   90.00
_cell.angle_beta   90.00
_cell.angle_gamma   90.00
#
_symmetry.space_group_name_H-M   'P 1'
#
loop_
_entity.id
_entity.type
_entity.pdbx_description
1 polymer ?
#
loop_
_entity_poly.entity_id
_entity_poly.type
_entity_poly.pdbx_seq_one_letter_code
_entity_poly.pdbx_strand_id
1 'polypeptide(L)'
;MEAQGYPKGSCVTETPEGLKPACQVTLKYEGGLWFRLIEAIHLSRPEDYLSIYQSGCNHTCLKCHSWYFTQKATGTWMSTERIAKIVADYAEKITVKEPKWRATMWHATDLCRHCGMCVLTGERHPLCPNVLKPDQVVLSPQGWGPARNIVAFTGGDIACRAEFYAQAAEKIKKECSDVWVLLETNGYGLTPKNLEILASGGVDSFWLDIKAYDEEVYRKLCGTTNKWILEAPKLIVDMGFT
;
A
#
# COMPACT_ATOMS: atom_id res chain seq x y z
N MET A 1 -4.14 14.16 12.60
CA MET A 1 -4.08 15.36 11.72
C MET A 1 -4.37 16.63 12.51
N GLU A 2 -5.59 16.85 13.01
CA GLU A 2 -5.96 18.12 13.69
C GLU A 2 -5.10 18.43 14.91
N ALA A 3 -4.79 17.44 15.75
CA ALA A 3 -3.87 17.59 16.88
C ALA A 3 -2.42 17.96 16.48
N GLN A 4 -2.07 17.82 15.20
CA GLN A 4 -0.78 18.22 14.63
C GLN A 4 -0.90 19.54 13.82
N GLY A 5 -2.05 20.22 13.84
CA GLY A 5 -2.28 21.47 13.11
C GLY A 5 -2.71 21.29 11.65
N TYR A 6 -2.95 20.06 11.19
CA TYR A 6 -3.40 19.77 9.83
C TYR A 6 -4.93 19.61 9.77
N PRO A 7 -5.62 20.15 8.76
CA PRO A 7 -7.06 19.99 8.64
C PRO A 7 -7.45 18.53 8.44
N LYS A 8 -8.73 18.24 8.65
CA LYS A 8 -9.32 16.95 8.30
C LYS A 8 -9.42 16.77 6.78
N GLY A 9 -9.17 15.54 6.32
CA GLY A 9 -9.36 15.16 4.91
C GLY A 9 -10.82 14.99 4.52
N SER A 10 -11.07 14.72 3.23
CA SER A 10 -12.41 14.32 2.77
C SER A 10 -12.58 12.82 3.00
N CYS A 11 -12.80 12.45 4.26
CA CYS A 11 -12.66 11.07 4.72
C CYS A 11 -13.99 10.40 5.09
N VAL A 12 -15.07 10.76 4.42
CA VAL A 12 -16.38 10.20 4.74
C VAL A 12 -16.47 8.78 4.19
N THR A 13 -16.98 7.86 5.01
CA THR A 13 -17.17 6.44 4.68
C THR A 13 -18.58 6.01 5.08
N GLU A 14 -19.24 5.30 4.16
CA GLU A 14 -20.59 4.75 4.33
C GLU A 14 -20.57 3.53 5.26
N THR A 15 -21.51 3.51 6.20
CA THR A 15 -21.81 2.37 7.07
C THR A 15 -23.32 2.15 7.14
N PRO A 16 -23.80 0.99 7.65
CA PRO A 16 -25.23 0.79 7.89
C PRO A 16 -25.86 1.84 8.83
N GLU A 17 -25.07 2.46 9.71
CA GLU A 17 -25.48 3.49 10.65
C GLU A 17 -25.36 4.92 10.09
N GLY A 18 -24.98 5.06 8.81
CA GLY A 18 -24.77 6.33 8.13
C GLY A 18 -23.30 6.66 7.88
N LEU A 19 -23.06 7.92 7.51
CA LEU A 19 -21.76 8.42 7.08
C LEU A 19 -20.88 8.79 8.29
N LYS A 20 -19.67 8.23 8.36
CA LYS A 20 -18.71 8.46 9.46
C LYS A 20 -17.28 8.66 8.92
N PRO A 21 -16.37 9.29 9.69
CA PRO A 21 -14.96 9.37 9.32
C PRO A 21 -14.32 7.98 9.14
N ALA A 22 -13.57 7.78 8.06
CA ALA A 22 -12.95 6.52 7.67
C ALA A 22 -12.18 5.85 8.82
N CYS A 23 -11.34 6.61 9.52
CA CYS A 23 -10.53 6.11 10.62
C CYS A 23 -11.32 5.69 11.88
N GLN A 24 -12.60 6.01 11.97
CA GLN A 24 -13.47 5.57 13.07
C GLN A 24 -14.20 4.26 12.74
N VAL A 25 -14.35 3.93 11.46
CA VAL A 25 -15.17 2.79 11.01
C VAL A 25 -14.39 1.71 10.28
N THR A 26 -13.12 1.95 9.96
CA THR A 26 -12.23 1.00 9.28
C THR A 26 -10.92 0.74 10.03
N LEU A 27 -10.79 1.27 11.25
CA LEU A 27 -9.66 1.09 12.15
C LEU A 27 -10.18 0.98 13.59
N LYS A 28 -9.62 0.04 14.36
CA LYS A 28 -9.87 -0.07 15.80
C LYS A 28 -8.64 -0.58 16.53
N TYR A 29 -8.58 -0.31 17.84
CA TYR A 29 -7.50 -0.73 18.72
C TYR A 29 -8.07 -1.49 19.91
N GLU A 30 -7.71 -2.77 20.04
CA GLU A 30 -8.25 -3.67 21.04
C GLU A 30 -7.15 -4.59 21.54
N GLY A 31 -7.02 -4.73 22.87
CA GLY A 31 -6.06 -5.68 23.46
C GLY A 31 -4.60 -5.44 23.08
N GLY A 32 -4.19 -4.18 22.87
CA GLY A 32 -2.82 -3.85 22.46
C GLY A 32 -2.56 -3.94 20.95
N LEU A 33 -3.55 -4.38 20.16
CA LEU A 33 -3.43 -4.62 18.73
C LEU A 33 -4.28 -3.66 17.93
N TRP A 34 -3.71 -3.14 16.84
CA TRP A 34 -4.47 -2.47 15.82
C TRP A 34 -5.13 -3.47 14.88
N PHE A 35 -6.34 -3.12 14.44
CA PHE A 35 -7.11 -3.84 13.44
C PHE A 35 -7.51 -2.89 12.32
N ARG A 36 -7.45 -3.37 11.08
CA ARG A 36 -7.99 -2.68 9.90
C ARG A 36 -9.03 -3.55 9.24
N LEU A 37 -9.95 -2.87 8.56
CA LEU A 37 -10.91 -3.52 7.69
C LEU A 37 -10.25 -3.76 6.32
N ILE A 38 -9.97 -5.03 6.02
CA ILE A 38 -9.22 -5.46 4.84
C ILE A 38 -10.20 -6.07 3.83
N GLU A 39 -10.23 -5.52 2.62
CA GLU A 39 -11.10 -5.98 1.54
C GLU A 39 -10.54 -7.24 0.87
N ALA A 40 -9.25 -7.22 0.53
CA ALA A 40 -8.59 -8.32 -0.17
C ALA A 40 -7.09 -8.34 0.12
N ILE A 41 -6.48 -9.53 0.00
CA ILE A 41 -5.02 -9.70 0.02
C ILE A 41 -4.64 -10.68 -1.09
N HIS A 42 -3.82 -10.24 -2.05
CA HIS A 42 -3.34 -11.10 -3.12
C HIS A 42 -2.05 -10.58 -3.75
N LEU A 43 -1.32 -11.48 -4.42
CA LEU A 43 -0.18 -11.11 -5.26
C LEU A 43 -0.69 -10.29 -6.46
N SER A 44 -0.31 -9.00 -6.52
CA SER A 44 -0.82 -8.08 -7.53
C SER A 44 0.06 -8.01 -8.78
N ARG A 45 -0.55 -7.53 -9.86
CA ARG A 45 0.06 -7.21 -11.15
C ARG A 45 -0.37 -5.79 -11.55
N PRO A 46 0.51 -5.01 -12.20
CA PRO A 46 1.84 -5.38 -12.70
C PRO A 46 2.98 -5.25 -11.67
N GLU A 47 2.67 -5.00 -10.40
CA GLU A 47 3.69 -4.60 -9.40
C GLU A 47 4.47 -5.75 -8.78
N ASP A 48 3.92 -6.95 -8.89
CA ASP A 48 4.51 -8.23 -8.50
C ASP A 48 4.80 -8.38 -7.01
N TYR A 49 4.03 -7.70 -6.16
CA TYR A 49 4.14 -7.78 -4.70
C TYR A 49 2.81 -8.16 -4.03
N LEU A 50 2.85 -8.50 -2.74
CA LEU A 50 1.63 -8.80 -1.99
C LEU A 50 0.87 -7.50 -1.67
N SER A 51 -0.26 -7.29 -2.32
CA SER A 51 -1.12 -6.12 -2.08
C SER A 51 -2.17 -6.42 -1.02
N ILE A 52 -2.25 -5.56 -0.01
CA ILE A 52 -3.23 -5.58 1.08
C ILE A 52 -4.20 -4.42 0.85
N TYR A 53 -5.35 -4.71 0.25
CA TYR A 53 -6.38 -3.71 -0.07
C TYR A 53 -7.23 -3.39 1.16
N GLN A 54 -7.28 -2.13 1.55
CA GLN A 54 -7.92 -1.67 2.78
C GLN A 54 -9.13 -0.79 2.49
N SER A 55 -10.16 -0.88 3.33
CA SER A 55 -11.28 0.05 3.29
C SER A 55 -10.99 1.33 4.05
N GLY A 56 -11.71 2.40 3.70
CA GLY A 56 -11.56 3.73 4.28
C GLY A 56 -10.41 4.52 3.65
N CYS A 57 -10.72 5.73 3.20
CA CYS A 57 -9.74 6.66 2.63
C CYS A 57 -9.92 8.06 3.21
N ASN A 58 -8.83 8.82 3.27
CA ASN A 58 -8.85 10.23 3.69
C ASN A 58 -9.17 11.20 2.53
N HIS A 59 -9.52 10.68 1.35
CA HIS A 59 -9.89 11.39 0.12
C HIS A 59 -11.24 10.92 -0.42
N THR A 60 -11.93 11.78 -1.18
CA THR A 60 -13.13 11.45 -1.98
C THR A 60 -12.84 11.70 -3.47
N CYS A 61 -11.88 10.96 -4.02
CA CYS A 61 -11.42 11.23 -5.39
C CYS A 61 -12.53 10.98 -6.43
N LEU A 62 -12.74 11.92 -7.37
CA LEU A 62 -13.74 11.77 -8.46
C LEU A 62 -13.44 10.60 -9.40
N LYS A 63 -12.16 10.21 -9.52
CA LYS A 63 -11.68 9.10 -10.35
C LYS A 63 -11.24 7.88 -9.52
N CYS A 64 -11.77 7.72 -8.31
CA CYS A 64 -11.38 6.61 -7.44
C CYS A 64 -11.79 5.27 -8.08
N HIS A 65 -10.83 4.47 -8.52
CA HIS A 65 -11.11 3.15 -9.10
C HIS A 65 -11.56 2.13 -8.05
N SER A 66 -11.26 2.40 -6.77
CA SER A 66 -11.59 1.57 -5.61
C SER A 66 -12.74 2.12 -4.76
N TRP A 67 -13.55 3.03 -5.31
CA TRP A 67 -14.58 3.76 -4.55
C TRP A 67 -15.54 2.83 -3.79
N TYR A 68 -15.87 1.68 -4.40
CA TYR A 68 -16.87 0.73 -3.92
C TYR A 68 -16.52 0.06 -2.59
N PHE A 69 -15.23 -0.03 -2.23
CA PHE A 69 -14.77 -0.53 -0.92
C PHE A 69 -13.99 0.51 -0.11
N THR A 70 -13.44 1.56 -0.72
CA THR A 70 -12.68 2.58 0.02
C THR A 70 -13.59 3.63 0.65
N GLN A 71 -14.76 3.88 0.07
CA GLN A 71 -15.77 4.80 0.62
C GLN A 71 -16.90 4.07 1.35
N LYS A 72 -16.78 2.75 1.52
CA LYS A 72 -17.71 1.91 2.28
C LYS A 72 -16.95 1.11 3.33
N ALA A 73 -17.51 0.94 4.52
CA ALA A 73 -16.89 0.12 5.55
C ALA A 73 -17.18 -1.37 5.28
N THR A 74 -16.49 -1.95 4.29
CA THR A 74 -16.59 -3.36 3.88
C THR A 74 -15.28 -4.11 4.10
N GLY A 75 -15.34 -5.45 4.15
CA GLY A 75 -14.16 -6.30 4.29
C GLY A 75 -14.13 -7.06 5.61
N THR A 76 -12.95 -7.58 5.93
CA THR A 76 -12.71 -8.43 7.11
C THR A 76 -11.81 -7.70 8.10
N TRP A 77 -12.20 -7.67 9.37
CA TRP A 77 -11.34 -7.15 10.43
C TRP A 77 -10.11 -8.05 10.61
N MET A 78 -8.92 -7.50 10.37
CA MET A 78 -7.66 -8.21 10.56
C MET A 78 -6.76 -7.44 11.51
N SER A 79 -6.22 -8.13 12.50
CA SER A 79 -5.17 -7.58 13.36
C SER A 79 -3.85 -7.47 12.62
N THR A 80 -2.96 -6.60 13.10
CA THR A 80 -1.57 -6.51 12.63
C THR A 80 -0.82 -7.86 12.74
N GLU A 81 -1.15 -8.70 13.73
CA GLU A 81 -0.60 -10.06 13.84
C GLU A 81 -1.11 -11.02 12.77
N ARG A 82 -2.42 -10.96 12.46
CA ARG A 82 -2.98 -11.78 11.39
C ARG A 82 -2.36 -11.40 10.06
N ILE A 83 -2.17 -10.10 9.82
CA ILE A 83 -1.50 -9.59 8.62
C ILE A 83 -0.06 -10.11 8.55
N ALA A 84 0.72 -10.01 9.63
CA ALA A 84 2.11 -10.51 9.67
C ALA A 84 2.20 -12.01 9.34
N LYS A 85 1.28 -12.83 9.85
CA LYS A 85 1.22 -14.27 9.52
C LYS A 85 0.94 -14.52 8.03
N ILE A 86 0.02 -13.76 7.43
CA ILE A 86 -0.27 -13.85 5.99
C ILE A 86 0.96 -13.44 5.17
N VAL A 87 1.71 -12.43 5.61
CA VAL A 87 2.97 -12.04 4.98
C VAL A 87 4.04 -13.11 5.13
N ALA A 88 4.10 -13.81 6.26
CA ALA A 88 5.00 -14.97 6.42
C ALA A 88 4.66 -16.10 5.45
N ASP A 89 3.38 -16.43 5.28
CA ASP A 89 2.94 -17.42 4.29
C ASP A 89 3.24 -16.99 2.84
N TYR A 90 3.27 -15.68 2.57
CA TYR A 90 3.71 -15.13 1.30
C TYR A 90 5.22 -15.19 1.12
N ALA A 91 6.00 -15.00 2.19
CA ALA A 91 7.45 -15.00 2.14
C ALA A 91 8.01 -16.32 1.60
N GLU A 92 7.37 -17.44 1.91
CA GLU A 92 7.68 -18.78 1.39
C GLU A 92 7.43 -18.93 -0.13
N LYS A 93 6.69 -18.00 -0.74
CA LYS A 93 6.34 -18.01 -2.17
C LYS A 93 7.11 -16.96 -2.98
N ILE A 94 7.98 -16.19 -2.33
CA ILE A 94 8.81 -15.17 -3.00
C ILE A 94 9.74 -15.87 -4.00
N THR A 95 9.68 -15.43 -5.26
CA THR A 95 10.54 -15.93 -6.33
C THR A 95 11.67 -14.96 -6.69
N VAL A 96 11.58 -13.70 -6.24
CA VAL A 96 12.58 -12.65 -6.48
C VAL A 96 12.80 -11.83 -5.21
N LYS A 97 14.06 -11.73 -4.77
CA LYS A 97 14.47 -10.80 -3.72
C LYS A 97 15.07 -9.54 -4.35
N GLU A 98 14.44 -8.41 -4.08
CA GLU A 98 14.88 -7.07 -4.47
C GLU A 98 15.62 -6.41 -3.29
N PRO A 99 16.59 -5.52 -3.56
CA PRO A 99 17.12 -4.61 -2.56
C PRO A 99 16.12 -3.50 -2.23
N LYS A 100 16.25 -2.85 -1.06
CA LYS A 100 15.34 -1.78 -0.60
C LYS A 100 15.09 -0.69 -1.65
N TRP A 101 16.14 -0.22 -2.33
CA TRP A 101 16.03 0.85 -3.33
C TRP A 101 15.20 0.46 -4.58
N ARG A 102 14.94 -0.85 -4.78
CA ARG A 102 14.04 -1.37 -5.82
C ARG A 102 12.65 -1.71 -5.28
N ALA A 103 12.37 -1.48 -3.99
CA ALA A 103 11.06 -1.72 -3.37
C ALA A 103 10.02 -0.66 -3.78
N THR A 104 9.83 -0.49 -5.09
CA THR A 104 8.83 0.38 -5.71
C THR A 104 8.19 -0.35 -6.88
N MET A 105 7.03 0.13 -7.33
CA MET A 105 6.27 -0.54 -8.38
C MET A 105 7.02 -0.60 -9.72
N TRP A 106 7.60 0.51 -10.19
CA TRP A 106 8.06 0.63 -11.58
C TRP A 106 9.19 -0.36 -11.93
N HIS A 107 10.00 -0.75 -10.94
CA HIS A 107 11.05 -1.76 -11.07
C HIS A 107 10.52 -3.16 -11.40
N ALA A 108 9.25 -3.46 -11.16
CA ALA A 108 8.64 -4.76 -11.51
C ALA A 108 8.72 -5.01 -13.02
N THR A 109 8.55 -3.96 -13.82
CA THR A 109 8.57 -4.07 -15.29
C THR A 109 9.96 -4.34 -15.88
N ASP A 110 11.03 -4.15 -15.10
CA ASP A 110 12.37 -4.59 -15.46
C ASP A 110 12.48 -6.13 -15.44
N LEU A 111 11.62 -6.80 -14.66
CA LEU A 111 11.66 -8.25 -14.45
C LEU A 111 10.75 -8.98 -15.45
N CYS A 112 9.51 -8.51 -15.60
CA CYS A 112 8.47 -9.21 -16.36
C CYS A 112 7.50 -8.24 -17.05
N ARG A 113 6.99 -8.67 -18.20
CA ARG A 113 5.87 -8.01 -18.93
C ARG A 113 4.57 -8.83 -18.88
N HIS A 114 4.55 -9.84 -18.00
CA HIS A 114 3.35 -10.57 -17.57
C HIS A 114 2.61 -11.38 -18.67
N CYS A 115 3.26 -11.70 -19.79
CA CYS A 115 2.62 -12.44 -20.89
C CYS A 115 2.42 -13.94 -20.63
N GLY A 116 3.15 -14.53 -19.68
CA GLY A 116 3.07 -15.96 -19.35
C GLY A 116 3.66 -16.93 -20.37
N MET A 117 4.11 -16.48 -21.55
CA MET A 117 4.60 -17.37 -22.62
C MET A 117 5.71 -18.32 -22.18
N CYS A 118 6.67 -17.84 -21.38
CA CYS A 118 7.78 -18.68 -20.93
C CYS A 118 7.34 -19.87 -20.07
N VAL A 119 6.18 -19.77 -19.40
CA VAL A 119 5.59 -20.85 -18.62
C VAL A 119 4.69 -21.73 -19.49
N LEU A 120 3.90 -21.12 -20.38
CA LEU A 120 2.88 -21.83 -21.16
C LEU A 120 3.43 -22.57 -22.38
N THR A 121 4.42 -21.99 -23.06
CA THR A 121 4.95 -22.51 -24.32
C THR A 121 6.45 -22.82 -24.26
N GLY A 122 7.15 -22.39 -23.21
CA GLY A 122 8.60 -22.47 -23.12
C GLY A 122 9.34 -21.41 -23.95
N GLU A 123 8.61 -20.52 -24.62
CA GLU A 123 9.17 -19.47 -25.47
C GLU A 123 9.02 -18.08 -24.83
N ARG A 124 9.83 -17.12 -25.29
CA ARG A 124 9.77 -15.72 -24.84
C ARG A 124 9.38 -14.80 -25.97
N HIS A 125 8.45 -13.89 -25.69
CA HIS A 125 8.13 -12.80 -26.60
C HIS A 125 9.37 -11.91 -26.82
N PRO A 126 9.58 -11.30 -28.01
CA PRO A 126 10.71 -10.41 -28.29
C PRO A 126 10.86 -9.21 -27.33
N LEU A 127 9.78 -8.78 -26.71
CA LEU A 127 9.76 -7.69 -25.71
C LEU A 127 9.92 -8.18 -24.25
N CYS A 128 10.18 -9.48 -24.03
CA CYS A 128 10.44 -10.01 -22.70
C CYS A 128 11.77 -9.46 -22.18
N PRO A 129 11.84 -8.96 -20.92
CA PRO A 129 13.11 -8.52 -20.33
C PRO A 129 14.15 -9.64 -20.21
N ASN A 130 13.71 -10.90 -20.28
CA ASN A 130 14.55 -12.10 -20.21
C ASN A 130 15.41 -12.18 -18.92
N VAL A 131 14.90 -11.64 -17.81
CA VAL A 131 15.57 -11.64 -16.50
C VAL A 131 15.20 -12.87 -15.66
N LEU A 132 13.93 -13.25 -15.67
CA LEU A 132 13.39 -14.32 -14.82
C LEU A 132 13.49 -15.68 -15.49
N LYS A 133 13.78 -16.73 -14.73
CA LYS A 133 13.55 -18.12 -15.16
C LYS A 133 12.04 -18.45 -15.17
N PRO A 134 11.58 -19.42 -15.98
CA PRO A 134 10.16 -19.78 -16.03
C PRO A 134 9.56 -20.19 -14.68
N ASP A 135 10.32 -20.89 -13.83
CA ASP A 135 9.91 -21.31 -12.48
C ASP A 135 9.76 -20.15 -11.49
N GLN A 136 10.34 -18.99 -11.79
CA GLN A 136 10.14 -17.76 -11.01
C GLN A 136 8.84 -17.03 -11.38
N VAL A 137 8.15 -17.42 -12.46
CA VAL A 137 6.91 -16.80 -12.94
C VAL A 137 5.72 -17.61 -12.46
N VAL A 138 4.93 -17.03 -11.56
CA VAL A 138 3.78 -17.67 -10.91
C VAL A 138 2.46 -17.05 -11.36
N LEU A 139 1.40 -17.86 -11.34
CA LEU A 139 0.04 -17.39 -11.60
C LEU A 139 -0.53 -16.74 -10.35
N SER A 140 -1.14 -15.57 -10.54
CA SER A 140 -1.96 -14.88 -9.53
C SER A 140 -3.37 -14.65 -10.08
N PRO A 141 -4.34 -14.22 -9.25
CA PRO A 141 -5.66 -13.81 -9.75
C PRO A 141 -5.62 -12.73 -10.84
N GLN A 142 -4.54 -11.95 -10.92
CA GLN A 142 -4.37 -10.86 -11.90
C GLN A 142 -3.43 -11.24 -13.06
N GLY A 143 -2.96 -12.48 -13.14
CA GLY A 143 -2.11 -12.98 -14.23
C GLY A 143 -0.70 -13.42 -13.80
N TRP A 144 0.17 -13.63 -14.80
CA TRP A 144 1.51 -14.21 -14.67
C TRP A 144 2.56 -13.18 -14.27
N GLY A 145 3.46 -13.51 -13.34
CA GLY A 145 4.58 -12.64 -12.95
C GLY A 145 5.38 -13.22 -11.78
N PRO A 146 6.51 -12.62 -11.39
CA PRO A 146 7.24 -13.03 -10.20
C PRO A 146 6.47 -12.73 -8.90
N ALA A 147 6.98 -13.21 -7.77
CA ALA A 147 6.61 -12.74 -6.45
C ALA A 147 7.83 -12.07 -5.82
N ARG A 148 7.79 -10.75 -5.67
CA ARG A 148 8.88 -9.93 -5.12
C ARG A 148 8.81 -9.90 -3.59
N ASN A 149 9.92 -9.72 -2.90
CA ASN A 149 9.95 -9.59 -1.44
C ASN A 149 9.41 -8.23 -0.93
N ILE A 150 8.22 -7.85 -1.35
CA ILE A 150 7.57 -6.59 -1.01
C ILE A 150 6.13 -6.91 -0.59
N VAL A 151 5.65 -6.20 0.41
CA VAL A 151 4.23 -6.15 0.79
C VAL A 151 3.77 -4.71 0.77
N ALA A 152 2.65 -4.43 0.12
CA ALA A 152 2.11 -3.10 -0.05
C ALA A 152 0.75 -2.98 0.66
N PHE A 153 0.60 -1.96 1.51
CA PHE A 153 -0.73 -1.53 1.94
C PHE A 153 -1.29 -0.56 0.89
N THR A 154 -2.48 -0.88 0.36
CA THR A 154 -3.09 -0.16 -0.78
C THR A 154 -4.63 -0.14 -0.69
N GLY A 155 -5.30 0.35 -1.73
CA GLY A 155 -6.74 0.55 -1.82
C GLY A 155 -7.14 1.88 -1.17
N GLY A 156 -7.49 1.83 0.11
CA GLY A 156 -7.84 2.98 0.91
C GLY A 156 -6.67 3.46 1.77
N ASP A 157 -6.55 4.78 1.92
CA ASP A 157 -5.43 5.38 2.63
C ASP A 157 -5.90 6.13 3.88
N ILE A 158 -5.46 5.65 5.05
CA ILE A 158 -5.55 6.38 6.31
C ILE A 158 -4.18 6.48 7.00
N ALA A 159 -3.08 6.66 6.25
CA ALA A 159 -1.73 6.87 6.78
C ALA A 159 -1.64 8.02 7.81
N CYS A 160 -2.68 8.86 7.89
CA CYS A 160 -2.92 9.80 8.98
C CYS A 160 -3.09 9.15 10.38
N ARG A 161 -3.22 7.81 10.42
CA ARG A 161 -3.19 6.90 11.58
C ARG A 161 -1.98 5.99 11.47
N ALA A 162 -0.79 6.60 11.49
CA ALA A 162 0.49 5.94 11.23
C ALA A 162 0.77 4.76 12.18
N GLU A 163 0.21 4.76 13.38
CA GLU A 163 0.46 3.75 14.41
C GLU A 163 0.04 2.34 13.99
N PHE A 164 -1.03 2.20 13.18
CA PHE A 164 -1.40 0.91 12.61
C PHE A 164 -0.29 0.37 11.70
N TYR A 165 0.19 1.21 10.78
CA TYR A 165 1.17 0.81 9.78
C TYR A 165 2.53 0.52 10.42
N ALA A 166 2.92 1.32 11.42
CA ALA A 166 4.12 1.07 12.20
C ALA A 166 4.06 -0.27 12.95
N GLN A 167 2.96 -0.55 13.66
CA GLN A 167 2.80 -1.85 14.35
C GLN A 167 2.71 -3.02 13.37
N ALA A 168 2.06 -2.85 12.22
CA ALA A 168 1.98 -3.88 11.18
C ALA A 168 3.38 -4.18 10.62
N ALA A 169 4.15 -3.15 10.28
CA ALA A 169 5.51 -3.28 9.78
C ALA A 169 6.42 -3.95 10.82
N GLU A 170 6.37 -3.54 12.09
CA GLU A 170 7.16 -4.13 13.16
C GLU A 170 6.90 -5.65 13.28
N LYS A 171 5.62 -6.05 13.27
CA LYS A 171 5.23 -7.47 13.33
C LYS A 171 5.64 -8.22 12.07
N ILE A 172 5.50 -7.64 10.89
CA ILE A 172 5.98 -8.23 9.63
C ILE A 172 7.49 -8.48 9.70
N LYS A 173 8.27 -7.47 10.10
CA LYS A 173 9.73 -7.57 10.20
C LYS A 173 10.19 -8.60 11.23
N LYS A 174 9.41 -8.78 12.30
CA LYS A 174 9.67 -9.82 13.32
C LYS A 174 9.47 -11.23 12.77
N GLU A 175 8.44 -11.45 11.96
CA GLU A 175 8.18 -12.76 11.34
C GLU A 175 9.10 -13.01 10.13
N CYS A 176 9.38 -11.97 9.33
CA CYS A 176 10.13 -12.05 8.07
C CYS A 176 10.95 -10.77 7.83
N SER A 177 12.24 -10.79 8.22
CA SER A 177 13.13 -9.63 8.08
C SER A 177 13.43 -9.21 6.64
N ASP A 178 13.30 -10.15 5.70
CA ASP A 178 13.71 -9.98 4.30
C ASP A 178 12.63 -9.37 3.40
N VAL A 179 11.45 -9.02 3.95
CA VAL A 179 10.34 -8.40 3.20
C VAL A 179 10.35 -6.89 3.39
N TRP A 180 10.22 -6.14 2.30
CA TRP A 180 10.06 -4.68 2.32
C TRP A 180 8.59 -4.29 2.49
N VAL A 181 8.32 -3.34 3.38
CA VAL A 181 6.97 -2.82 3.64
C VAL A 181 6.80 -1.51 2.90
N LEU A 182 5.91 -1.52 1.91
CA LEU A 182 5.55 -0.39 1.07
C LEU A 182 4.19 0.19 1.48
N LEU A 183 4.05 1.51 1.44
CA LEU A 183 2.76 2.19 1.50
C LEU A 183 2.41 2.81 0.14
N GLU A 184 1.33 2.35 -0.48
CA GLU A 184 0.69 3.06 -1.58
C GLU A 184 -0.22 4.13 -0.98
N THR A 185 0.11 5.39 -1.20
CA THR A 185 -0.48 6.48 -0.44
C THR A 185 -0.73 7.71 -1.30
N ASN A 186 -1.80 8.42 -0.98
CA ASN A 186 -2.06 9.76 -1.52
C ASN A 186 -1.20 10.85 -0.85
N GLY A 187 -0.40 10.50 0.17
CA GLY A 187 0.54 11.39 0.82
C GLY A 187 -0.07 12.28 1.91
N TYR A 188 -1.39 12.33 2.02
CA TYR A 188 -2.07 13.22 2.96
C TYR A 188 -1.72 12.93 4.42
N GLY A 189 -1.48 11.66 4.75
CA GLY A 189 -1.07 11.24 6.07
C GLY A 189 0.40 11.47 6.39
N LEU A 190 1.24 11.84 5.41
CA LEU A 190 2.70 11.88 5.54
C LEU A 190 3.19 13.19 6.14
N THR A 191 2.71 13.53 7.33
CA THR A 191 3.26 14.62 8.13
C THR A 191 4.63 14.20 8.69
N PRO A 192 5.51 15.16 9.09
CA PRO A 192 6.80 14.82 9.69
C PRO A 192 6.69 13.84 10.86
N LYS A 193 5.78 14.10 11.80
CA LYS A 193 5.53 13.22 12.96
C LYS A 193 5.06 11.82 12.54
N ASN A 194 4.20 11.73 11.52
CA ASN A 194 3.73 10.43 11.06
C ASN A 194 4.84 9.65 10.35
N LEU A 195 5.69 10.32 9.56
CA LEU A 195 6.86 9.69 8.96
C LEU A 195 7.84 9.16 10.03
N GLU A 196 8.03 9.86 11.15
CA GLU A 196 8.84 9.37 12.28
C GLU A 196 8.25 8.07 12.87
N ILE A 197 6.93 8.03 13.03
CA ILE A 197 6.21 6.83 13.50
C ILE A 197 6.38 5.68 12.50
N LEU A 198 6.22 5.94 11.20
CA LEU A 198 6.39 4.93 10.15
C LEU A 198 7.82 4.40 10.10
N ALA A 199 8.82 5.27 10.22
CA ALA A 199 10.23 4.90 10.26
C ALA A 199 10.53 4.00 11.47
N SER A 200 10.04 4.36 12.65
CA SER A 200 10.27 3.57 13.87
C SER A 200 9.62 2.18 13.84
N GLY A 201 8.54 2.01 13.07
CA GLY A 201 7.92 0.70 12.82
C GLY A 201 8.57 -0.14 11.71
N GLY A 202 9.50 0.44 10.93
CA GLY A 202 10.17 -0.27 9.84
C GLY A 202 9.41 -0.31 8.52
N VAL A 203 8.62 0.74 8.21
CA VAL A 203 8.15 0.98 6.83
C VAL A 203 9.35 1.39 5.98
N ASP A 204 9.46 0.85 4.76
CA ASP A 204 10.65 0.99 3.95
C ASP A 204 10.49 1.95 2.77
N SER A 205 9.32 1.94 2.13
CA SER A 205 9.12 2.65 0.87
C SER A 205 7.71 3.17 0.67
N PHE A 206 7.57 4.09 -0.27
CA PHE A 206 6.30 4.68 -0.65
C PHE A 206 6.07 4.63 -2.15
N TRP A 207 4.82 4.37 -2.53
CA TRP A 207 4.32 4.78 -3.84
C TRP A 207 3.35 5.94 -3.62
N LEU A 208 3.84 7.14 -3.92
CA LEU A 208 3.14 8.39 -3.66
C LEU A 208 2.35 8.86 -4.89
N ASP A 209 1.05 9.06 -4.71
CA ASP A 209 0.17 9.63 -5.73
C ASP A 209 0.12 11.17 -5.66
N ILE A 210 0.79 11.84 -6.60
CA ILE A 210 0.61 13.28 -6.83
C ILE A 210 -0.48 13.46 -7.90
N LYS A 211 -1.72 13.69 -7.44
CA LYS A 211 -2.92 13.69 -8.31
C LYS A 211 -3.14 15.00 -9.08
N ALA A 212 -2.62 16.12 -8.57
CA ALA A 212 -2.56 17.43 -9.23
C ALA A 212 -1.56 18.34 -8.49
N TYR A 213 -0.90 19.24 -9.23
CA TYR A 213 0.00 20.24 -8.64
C TYR A 213 -0.77 21.45 -8.11
N ASP A 214 -1.71 21.98 -8.90
CA ASP A 214 -2.57 23.09 -8.48
C ASP A 214 -3.55 22.67 -7.37
N GLU A 215 -3.61 23.45 -6.29
CA GLU A 215 -4.43 23.12 -5.12
C GLU A 215 -5.94 23.19 -5.41
N GLU A 216 -6.38 24.13 -6.25
CA GLU A 216 -7.81 24.26 -6.58
C GLU A 216 -8.28 23.04 -7.38
N VAL A 217 -7.49 22.62 -8.38
CA VAL A 217 -7.71 21.38 -9.13
C VAL A 217 -7.67 20.18 -8.19
N TYR A 218 -6.69 20.11 -7.28
CA TYR A 218 -6.60 19.00 -6.33
C TYR A 218 -7.83 18.90 -5.43
N ARG A 219 -8.31 20.04 -4.91
CA ARG A 219 -9.54 20.10 -4.10
C ARG A 219 -10.76 19.61 -4.85
N LYS A 220 -10.93 20.04 -6.11
CA LYS A 220 -12.02 19.56 -6.98
C LYS A 220 -11.92 18.06 -7.23
N LEU A 221 -10.71 17.54 -7.45
CA LEU A 221 -10.50 16.12 -7.76
C LEU A 221 -10.58 15.21 -6.54
N CYS A 222 -10.11 15.65 -5.37
CA CYS A 222 -9.81 14.79 -4.22
C CYS A 222 -10.60 15.13 -2.96
N GLY A 223 -11.27 16.29 -2.93
CA GLY A 223 -12.03 16.80 -1.78
C GLY A 223 -11.18 17.41 -0.67
N THR A 224 -9.85 17.48 -0.82
CA THR A 224 -8.95 18.06 0.19
C THR A 224 -7.76 18.79 -0.42
N THR A 225 -6.81 19.24 0.39
CA THR A 225 -5.61 19.98 -0.04
C THR A 225 -4.43 19.06 -0.35
N ASN A 226 -3.50 19.54 -1.17
CA ASN A 226 -2.21 18.91 -1.44
C ASN A 226 -1.01 19.65 -0.84
N LYS A 227 -1.23 20.71 -0.05
CA LYS A 227 -0.15 21.63 0.38
C LYS A 227 1.08 20.93 0.94
N TRP A 228 0.92 19.98 1.86
CA TRP A 228 2.06 19.23 2.42
C TRP A 228 2.33 17.91 1.69
N ILE A 229 1.41 17.46 0.84
CA ILE A 229 1.62 16.28 0.00
C ILE A 229 2.76 16.56 -0.99
N LEU A 230 2.83 17.78 -1.53
CA LEU A 230 3.91 18.20 -2.43
C LEU A 230 5.27 18.29 -1.74
N GLU A 231 5.30 18.45 -0.42
CA GLU A 231 6.53 18.45 0.39
C GLU A 231 6.96 17.03 0.81
N ALA A 232 6.03 16.06 0.77
CA ALA A 232 6.28 14.70 1.21
C ALA A 232 7.46 14.02 0.49
N PRO A 233 7.69 14.14 -0.84
CA PRO A 233 8.84 13.53 -1.49
C PRO A 233 10.17 13.92 -0.85
N LYS A 234 10.35 15.20 -0.52
CA LYS A 234 11.57 15.68 0.13
C LYS A 234 11.73 15.04 1.51
N LEU A 235 10.68 15.04 2.32
CA LEU A 235 10.72 14.46 3.66
C LEU A 235 10.98 12.95 3.64
N ILE A 236 10.35 12.22 2.71
CA ILE A 236 10.55 10.78 2.50
C ILE A 236 12.03 10.48 2.24
N VAL A 237 12.65 11.20 1.29
CA VAL A 237 14.06 11.00 0.94
C VAL A 237 14.99 11.41 2.10
N ASP A 238 14.76 12.57 2.71
CA ASP A 238 15.58 13.07 3.83
C ASP A 238 15.55 12.11 5.04
N MET A 239 14.46 11.36 5.23
CA MET A 239 14.29 10.37 6.30
C MET A 239 14.75 8.95 5.91
N GLY A 240 15.30 8.76 4.71
CA GLY A 240 15.94 7.50 4.30
C GLY A 240 15.00 6.40 3.81
N PHE A 241 13.74 6.74 3.51
CA PHE A 241 12.82 5.85 2.80
C PHE A 241 13.19 5.73 1.31
N THR A 242 12.57 4.78 0.61
CA THR A 242 12.66 4.63 -0.86
C THR A 242 11.39 5.10 -1.56
#